data_AF-A0A250ISP4-F1
#
_entry.id   AF-A0A250ISP4-F1
#
_cell.length_a   1.000
_cell.length_b   1.000
_cell.length_c   1.000
_cell.angle_alpha   90.00
_cell.angle_beta   90.00
_cell.angle_gamma   90.00
#
_symmetry.space_group_name_H-M   'P 1'
#
loop_
_entity.id
_entity.type
_entity.pdbx_description
1 polymer ?
#
loop_
_entity_poly.entity_id
_entity_poly.type
_entity_poly.pdbx_seq_one_letter_code
_entity_poly.pdbx_strand_id
1 'polypeptide(L)'
;MSEKKIVKVEPLPEEWRGREVGLMDVLIYARKRIRERRGLWSITGLDTVDSLLAFTIGWASNTQFNGATDPEWCDFQDWLRDVKHEAPPEGWHVKYLRDCDGDHERAALKFLDFVQEFIELRRRPSAQS
;
A
#
# COMPACT_ATOMS: atom_id res chain seq x y z
N MET A 1 -2.33 -33.28 16.87
CA MET A 1 -2.10 -31.99 16.18
C MET A 1 -3.06 -31.96 15.01
N SER A 2 -4.19 -31.25 15.13
CA SER A 2 -5.16 -31.14 14.04
C SER A 2 -4.51 -30.39 12.89
N GLU A 3 -4.37 -31.04 11.73
CA GLU A 3 -4.00 -30.40 10.48
C GLU A 3 -5.00 -29.27 10.25
N LYS A 4 -4.56 -28.02 10.46
CA LYS A 4 -5.34 -26.85 10.08
C LYS A 4 -5.54 -26.94 8.58
N LYS A 5 -6.72 -27.39 8.15
CA LYS A 5 -7.16 -27.36 6.76
C LYS A 5 -7.07 -25.91 6.31
N ILE A 6 -6.04 -25.57 5.54
CA ILE A 6 -5.96 -24.28 4.86
C ILE A 6 -7.11 -24.29 3.86
N VAL A 7 -8.23 -23.64 4.23
CA VAL A 7 -9.50 -23.71 3.50
C VAL A 7 -9.37 -23.13 2.09
N LYS A 8 -8.39 -22.24 1.88
CA LYS A 8 -8.06 -21.67 0.58
C LYS A 8 -6.62 -21.15 0.62
N VAL A 9 -5.75 -21.69 -0.22
CA VAL A 9 -4.45 -21.05 -0.51
C VAL A 9 -4.73 -20.02 -1.59
N GLU A 10 -4.64 -18.73 -1.27
CA GLU A 10 -4.61 -17.72 -2.32
C GLU A 10 -3.26 -17.87 -3.04
N PRO A 11 -3.26 -18.13 -4.36
CA PRO A 11 -2.01 -18.25 -5.10
C PRO A 11 -1.26 -16.92 -5.05
N LEU A 12 0.05 -16.99 -4.86
CA LEU A 12 0.91 -15.81 -5.02
C LEU A 12 0.69 -15.25 -6.43
N PRO A 13 0.43 -13.93 -6.57
CA PRO A 13 0.44 -13.27 -7.87
C PRO A 13 1.70 -13.64 -8.66
N GLU A 14 1.54 -13.88 -9.96
CA GLU A 14 2.61 -14.39 -10.81
C GLU A 14 3.79 -13.40 -10.88
N GLU A 15 3.48 -12.10 -10.88
CA GLU A 15 4.40 -10.98 -10.85
C GLU A 15 5.32 -10.92 -9.61
N TRP A 16 5.02 -11.73 -8.58
CA TRP A 16 5.79 -11.80 -7.33
C TRP A 16 6.61 -13.08 -7.21
N ARG A 17 6.45 -14.04 -8.13
CA ARG A 17 7.18 -15.31 -8.03
C ARG A 17 8.69 -15.09 -8.19
N GLY A 18 9.46 -15.69 -7.28
CA GLY A 18 10.92 -15.72 -7.35
C GLY A 18 11.60 -14.40 -7.00
N ARG A 19 10.86 -13.41 -6.46
CA ARG A 19 11.43 -12.15 -5.95
C ARG A 19 10.85 -11.80 -4.58
N GLU A 20 11.55 -10.93 -3.86
CA GLU A 20 11.04 -10.33 -2.64
C GLU A 20 9.89 -9.35 -2.96
N VAL A 21 8.87 -9.35 -2.09
CA VAL A 21 7.69 -8.49 -2.20
C VAL A 21 7.84 -7.33 -1.23
N GLY A 22 8.00 -6.13 -1.78
CA GLY A 22 8.08 -4.89 -0.99
C GLY A 22 6.71 -4.34 -0.61
N LEU A 23 6.68 -3.36 0.29
CA LEU A 23 5.44 -2.71 0.72
C LEU A 23 4.68 -2.09 -0.46
N MET A 24 5.40 -1.44 -1.37
CA MET A 24 4.82 -0.78 -2.54
C MET A 24 4.11 -1.76 -3.48
N ASP A 25 4.63 -2.99 -3.62
CA ASP A 25 3.98 -4.04 -4.42
C ASP A 25 2.63 -4.43 -3.81
N VAL A 26 2.56 -4.56 -2.48
CA VAL A 26 1.31 -4.91 -1.78
C VAL A 26 0.30 -3.77 -1.81
N LEU A 27 0.74 -2.51 -1.72
CA LEU A 27 -0.15 -1.35 -1.84
C LEU A 27 -0.77 -1.25 -3.25
N ILE A 28 0.00 -1.52 -4.31
CA ILE A 28 -0.55 -1.63 -5.68
C ILE A 28 -1.58 -2.75 -5.77
N TYR A 29 -1.27 -3.91 -5.18
CA TYR A 29 -2.23 -5.00 -5.12
C TYR A 29 -3.50 -4.58 -4.38
N ALA A 30 -3.38 -3.85 -3.27
CA ALA A 30 -4.53 -3.36 -2.53
C ALA A 30 -5.43 -2.46 -3.36
N ARG A 31 -4.83 -1.54 -4.11
CA ARG A 31 -5.55 -0.71 -5.07
C ARG A 31 -6.33 -1.53 -6.08
N LYS A 32 -5.69 -2.53 -6.68
CA LYS A 32 -6.32 -3.42 -7.67
C LYS A 32 -7.54 -4.12 -7.06
N ARG A 33 -7.42 -4.63 -5.84
CA ARG A 33 -8.52 -5.34 -5.16
C ARG A 33 -9.72 -4.44 -4.88
N ILE A 34 -9.49 -3.23 -4.38
CA ILE A 34 -10.58 -2.26 -4.17
C ILE A 34 -11.27 -1.94 -5.51
N ARG A 35 -10.51 -1.73 -6.59
CA ARG A 35 -11.07 -1.51 -7.93
C ARG A 35 -11.84 -2.72 -8.50
N GLU A 36 -11.48 -3.93 -8.09
CA GLU A 36 -12.23 -5.17 -8.37
C GLU A 36 -13.48 -5.34 -7.46
N ARG A 37 -13.87 -4.30 -6.72
CA ARG A 37 -14.97 -4.28 -5.76
C ARG A 37 -14.78 -5.27 -4.61
N ARG A 38 -13.53 -5.53 -4.23
CA ARG A 38 -13.19 -6.23 -2.97
C ARG A 38 -12.96 -5.17 -1.90
N GLY A 39 -13.69 -5.26 -0.80
CA GLY A 39 -13.52 -4.31 0.31
C GLY A 39 -12.10 -4.27 0.85
N LEU A 40 -11.70 -3.12 1.37
CA LEU A 40 -10.40 -2.86 1.98
C LEU A 40 -10.10 -3.86 3.12
N TRP A 41 -11.14 -4.30 3.82
CA TRP A 41 -11.06 -5.33 4.87
C TRP A 41 -10.34 -6.60 4.43
N SER A 42 -10.38 -6.96 3.15
CA SER A 42 -9.76 -8.18 2.64
C SER A 42 -8.23 -8.17 2.69
N ILE A 43 -7.63 -7.01 2.99
CA ILE A 43 -6.19 -6.80 3.04
C ILE A 43 -5.76 -6.29 4.40
N THR A 44 -6.50 -5.33 4.94
CA THR A 44 -6.14 -4.61 6.16
C THR A 44 -6.94 -5.06 7.39
N GLY A 45 -7.95 -5.92 7.19
CA GLY A 45 -8.82 -6.45 8.23
C GLY A 45 -10.05 -5.59 8.56
N LEU A 46 -10.12 -4.33 8.11
CA LEU A 46 -11.28 -3.42 8.27
C LEU A 46 -11.44 -2.47 7.08
N ASP A 47 -12.66 -1.99 6.81
CA ASP A 47 -12.93 -1.02 5.73
C ASP A 47 -12.70 0.44 6.12
N THR A 48 -11.59 0.74 6.81
CA THR A 48 -11.24 2.11 7.22
C THR A 48 -9.88 2.52 6.68
N VAL A 49 -9.71 3.81 6.36
CA VAL A 49 -8.40 4.34 5.95
C VAL A 49 -7.34 4.16 7.06
N ASP A 50 -7.75 4.17 8.33
CA ASP A 50 -6.87 3.92 9.47
C ASP A 50 -6.32 2.49 9.49
N SER A 51 -7.10 1.50 9.03
CA SER A 51 -6.62 0.12 8.92
C SER A 51 -5.55 0.00 7.84
N LEU A 52 -5.64 0.77 6.75
CA LEU A 52 -4.60 0.86 5.73
C LEU A 52 -3.34 1.52 6.28
N LEU A 53 -3.47 2.59 7.06
CA LEU A 53 -2.32 3.19 7.76
C LEU A 53 -1.65 2.17 8.68
N ALA A 54 -2.42 1.52 9.56
CA ALA A 54 -1.90 0.54 10.51
C ALA A 54 -1.21 -0.63 9.80
N PHE A 55 -1.80 -1.14 8.72
CA PHE A 55 -1.18 -2.16 7.86
C PHE A 55 0.17 -1.69 7.29
N THR A 56 0.22 -0.48 6.75
CA THR A 56 1.41 0.10 6.12
C THR A 56 2.55 0.26 7.13
N ILE A 57 2.25 0.82 8.32
CA ILE A 57 3.22 0.97 9.41
C ILE A 57 3.69 -0.40 9.90
N GLY A 58 2.76 -1.34 10.11
CA GLY A 58 3.08 -2.68 10.59
C GLY A 58 4.00 -3.44 9.63
N TRP A 59 3.76 -3.32 8.32
CA TRP A 59 4.64 -3.92 7.31
C TRP A 59 6.04 -3.30 7.35
N ALA A 60 6.14 -1.97 7.33
CA ALA A 60 7.43 -1.27 7.37
C ALA A 60 8.22 -1.61 8.65
N SER A 61 7.55 -1.65 9.81
CA SER A 61 8.16 -2.08 11.06
C SER A 61 8.61 -3.54 11.02
N ASN A 62 7.80 -4.45 10.46
CA ASN A 62 8.20 -5.84 10.31
C ASN A 62 9.46 -5.98 9.43
N THR A 63 9.53 -5.27 8.31
CA THR A 63 10.75 -5.23 7.46
C THR A 63 11.96 -4.79 8.28
N GLN A 64 11.83 -3.69 9.03
CA GLN A 64 12.89 -3.18 9.89
C GLN A 64 13.31 -4.19 10.98
N PHE A 65 12.36 -4.81 11.68
CA PHE A 65 12.64 -5.77 12.76
C PHE A 65 13.38 -7.01 12.28
N ASN A 66 13.26 -7.35 11.00
CA ASN A 66 13.99 -8.45 10.36
C ASN A 66 15.32 -8.00 9.73
N GLY A 67 15.79 -6.78 10.01
CA GLY A 67 17.06 -6.26 9.53
C GLY A 67 17.09 -5.92 8.04
N ALA A 68 15.93 -5.91 7.38
CA ALA A 68 15.79 -5.50 6.00
C ALA A 68 15.50 -4.00 5.90
N THR A 69 15.62 -3.46 4.69
CA THR A 69 15.23 -2.08 4.36
C THR A 69 14.30 -2.10 3.17
N ASP A 70 13.39 -1.13 3.09
CA ASP A 70 12.54 -0.91 1.92
C ASP A 70 12.81 0.51 1.38
N PRO A 71 13.87 0.71 0.57
CA PRO A 71 14.21 2.02 0.05
C PRO A 71 13.11 2.62 -0.83
N GLU A 72 12.35 1.79 -1.55
CA GLU A 72 11.27 2.27 -2.40
C GLU A 72 10.12 2.86 -1.57
N TRP A 73 9.82 2.28 -0.42
CA TRP A 73 8.89 2.87 0.54
C TRP A 73 9.38 4.21 1.09
N CYS A 74 10.66 4.31 1.48
CA CYS A 74 11.25 5.57 1.95
C CYS A 74 11.17 6.67 0.88
N ASP A 75 11.57 6.34 -0.36
CA ASP A 75 11.54 7.27 -1.50
C ASP A 75 10.10 7.75 -1.79
N PHE A 76 9.11 6.87 -1.65
CA PHE A 76 7.70 7.25 -1.80
C PHE A 76 7.25 8.23 -0.71
N GLN A 77 7.64 7.99 0.55
CA GLN A 77 7.29 8.89 1.66
C GLN A 77 7.87 10.29 1.44
N ASP A 78 9.13 10.37 1.02
CA ASP A 78 9.79 11.62 0.71
C ASP A 78 9.14 12.31 -0.49
N TRP A 79 8.82 11.59 -1.57
CA TRP A 79 8.10 12.13 -2.71
C TRP A 79 6.70 12.65 -2.35
N LEU A 80 5.94 11.91 -1.53
CA LEU A 80 4.61 12.32 -1.10
C LEU A 80 4.66 13.60 -0.25
N ARG A 81 5.69 13.75 0.59
CA ARG A 81 5.92 14.95 1.41
C ARG A 81 6.42 16.14 0.59
N ASP A 82 7.48 15.94 -0.18
CA ASP A 82 8.27 17.03 -0.75
C ASP A 82 7.79 17.45 -2.14
N VAL A 83 7.19 16.54 -2.90
CA VAL A 83 6.69 16.81 -4.25
C VAL A 83 5.18 16.99 -4.28
N LYS A 84 4.44 16.10 -3.59
CA LYS A 84 2.96 16.20 -3.56
C LYS A 84 2.46 17.12 -2.45
N HIS A 85 3.25 17.37 -1.41
CA HIS A 85 2.85 18.13 -0.23
C HIS A 85 1.62 17.53 0.46
N GLU A 86 1.50 16.20 0.42
CA GLU A 86 0.35 15.44 0.91
C GLU A 86 0.65 14.67 2.22
N ALA A 87 1.72 15.06 2.93
CA ALA A 87 2.09 14.53 4.24
C ALA A 87 1.97 15.62 5.33
N PRO A 88 0.75 16.10 5.65
CA PRO A 88 0.57 17.12 6.69
C PRO A 88 0.84 16.53 8.09
N PRO A 89 1.05 17.37 9.13
CA PRO A 89 1.36 16.91 10.49
C PRO A 89 0.33 15.95 11.09
N GLU A 90 -0.96 16.11 10.78
CA GLU A 90 -2.02 15.18 11.20
C GLU A 90 -1.96 13.80 10.51
N GLY A 91 -1.14 13.66 9.48
CA GLY A 91 -1.05 12.47 8.64
C GLY A 91 -2.01 12.49 7.45
N TRP A 92 -1.58 11.84 6.37
CA TRP A 92 -2.34 11.77 5.10
C TRP A 92 -3.74 11.16 5.29
N HIS A 93 -3.86 10.14 6.15
CA HIS A 93 -5.11 9.40 6.39
C HIS A 93 -6.22 10.31 6.96
N VAL A 94 -5.88 11.18 7.92
CA VAL A 94 -6.81 12.18 8.48
C VAL A 94 -7.20 13.20 7.42
N LYS A 95 -6.22 13.75 6.70
CA LYS A 95 -6.48 14.74 5.65
C LYS A 95 -7.37 14.16 4.55
N TYR A 96 -7.07 12.96 4.04
CA TYR A 96 -7.81 12.37 2.94
C TYR A 96 -9.22 11.97 3.34
N LEU A 97 -9.41 11.51 4.58
CA LEU A 97 -10.75 11.23 5.09
C LEU A 97 -11.61 12.50 5.13
N ARG A 98 -11.03 13.62 5.58
CA ARG A 98 -11.69 14.94 5.54
C ARG A 98 -11.98 15.38 4.10
N ASP A 99 -11.01 15.30 3.20
CA ASP A 99 -11.16 15.69 1.79
C ASP A 99 -12.19 14.82 1.04
N CYS A 100 -12.47 13.62 1.55
CA CYS A 100 -13.42 12.66 0.97
C CYS A 100 -14.75 12.59 1.74
N ASP A 101 -15.09 13.61 2.54
CA ASP A 101 -16.36 13.70 3.28
C ASP A 101 -16.63 12.51 4.21
N GLY A 102 -15.57 11.92 4.78
CA GLY A 102 -15.68 10.74 5.64
C GLY A 102 -15.75 9.40 4.90
N ASP A 103 -15.65 9.39 3.57
CA ASP A 103 -15.62 8.16 2.78
C ASP A 103 -14.23 7.50 2.88
N HIS A 104 -14.16 6.43 3.67
CA HIS A 104 -12.92 5.68 3.91
C HIS A 104 -12.38 4.97 2.67
N GLU A 105 -13.24 4.44 1.79
CA GLU A 105 -12.80 3.74 0.58
C GLU A 105 -12.18 4.75 -0.40
N ARG A 106 -12.84 5.90 -0.59
CA ARG A 106 -12.29 7.00 -1.41
C ARG A 106 -10.99 7.57 -0.83
N ALA A 107 -10.92 7.73 0.49
CA ALA A 107 -9.70 8.21 1.15
C ALA A 107 -8.53 7.21 0.99
N ALA A 108 -8.80 5.91 1.15
CA ALA A 108 -7.82 4.86 0.90
C ALA A 108 -7.39 4.83 -0.58
N LEU A 109 -8.33 4.91 -1.52
CA LEU A 109 -8.03 4.96 -2.95
C LEU A 109 -7.20 6.19 -3.33
N LYS A 110 -7.44 7.36 -2.72
CA LYS A 110 -6.62 8.56 -2.94
C LYS A 110 -5.15 8.31 -2.59
N PHE A 111 -4.87 7.69 -1.43
CA PHE A 111 -3.50 7.30 -1.07
C PHE A 111 -2.91 6.28 -2.05
N LEU A 112 -3.68 5.25 -2.38
CA LEU A 112 -3.23 4.18 -3.26
C LEU A 112 -3.04 4.64 -4.72
N ASP A 113 -3.77 5.66 -5.17
CA ASP A 113 -3.54 6.30 -6.47
C ASP A 113 -2.21 7.05 -6.50
N PHE A 114 -1.78 7.69 -5.41
CA PHE A 114 -0.42 8.25 -5.31
C PHE A 114 0.67 7.19 -5.31
N VAL A 115 0.44 6.05 -4.65
CA VAL A 115 1.35 4.89 -4.72
C VAL A 115 1.51 4.43 -6.16
N GLN A 116 0.40 4.28 -6.90
CA GLN A 116 0.42 3.90 -8.31
C GLN A 116 1.19 4.93 -9.14
N GLU A 117 0.90 6.23 -8.98
CA GLU A 117 1.56 7.31 -9.71
C GLU A 117 3.08 7.29 -9.49
N PHE A 118 3.52 7.16 -8.24
CA PHE A 118 4.95 7.09 -7.91
C PHE A 118 5.64 5.91 -8.61
N ILE A 119 5.01 4.74 -8.61
CA ILE A 119 5.58 3.55 -9.24
C ILE A 119 5.64 3.69 -10.76
N GLU A 120 4.65 4.33 -11.37
CA GLU A 120 4.67 4.64 -12.81
C GLU A 120 5.79 5.63 -13.19
N LEU A 121 6.10 6.58 -12.32
CA LEU A 121 7.21 7.52 -12.50
C LEU A 121 8.56 6.82 -12.35
N ARG A 122 8.71 5.99 -11.32
CA ARG A 122 9.99 5.37 -10.94
C ARG A 122 10.36 4.16 -11.80
N ARG A 123 9.38 3.33 -12.15
CA ARG A 123 9.60 2.08 -12.92
C ARG A 123 9.38 2.26 -14.41
N ARG A 124 9.18 3.50 -14.88
CA ARG A 124 9.18 3.80 -16.32
C ARG A 124 10.55 3.43 -16.87
N PRO A 125 10.64 2.63 -17.95
CA PRO A 125 11.91 2.49 -18.66
C PRO A 125 12.30 3.89 -19.12
N SER A 126 13.48 4.36 -18.72
CA SER A 126 14.09 5.55 -19.31
C SER A 126 14.02 5.37 -20.82
N ALA A 127 13.35 6.29 -21.52
CA ALA A 127 13.51 6.36 -22.97
C ALA A 127 15.01 6.51 -23.20
N GLN A 128 15.60 5.49 -23.84
CA GLN A 128 17.01 5.48 -24.21
C GLN A 128 17.32 6.83 -24.87
N SER A 129 18.20 7.60 -24.24
CA SER A 129 18.82 8.80 -24.82
C SER A 129 20.25 8.45 -25.18
#